data_AF-A0A1S3HS25-F1
#
_entry.id   AF-A0A1S3HS25-F1
#
_cell.length_a   1.000
_cell.length_b   1.000
_cell.length_c   1.000
_cell.angle_alpha   90.00
_cell.angle_beta   90.00
_cell.angle_gamma   90.00
#
_symmetry.space_group_name_H-M   'P 1'
#
loop_
_entity.id
_entity.type
_entity.pdbx_description
1 polymer ?
#
loop_
_entity_poly.entity_id
_entity_poly.type
_entity_poly.pdbx_seq_one_letter_code
_entity_poly.pdbx_strand_id
1 'polypeptide(L)'
;MKRNHLEECGSIVSQKQRGQRVGTRLWQRRKEHIGFRNFGIFSVGDRVEPNRKLGFTVESWKVCHISGIIALAKLNVDPDNTVSVIPSYDVPFHRLLQYDTEIHRIERGKFLRAWLDKKFTLTLVASSRAGDIVGYGVIQRGAKCNIIAPLYGDSPNIIKTLLVKLISRASNGEVIDMWAPVGSEVLQELLSQNKSTLKVLYESTRMFFHRDMVVPLEKILAIASAEIMPC
;
A
#
# COMPACT_ATOMS: atom_id res chain seq x y z
N MET A 1 18.65 9.84 19.61
CA MET A 1 17.93 9.62 18.33
C MET A 1 16.43 9.61 18.58
N LYS A 2 15.66 10.57 18.04
CA LYS A 2 14.19 10.48 18.05
C LYS A 2 13.80 9.36 17.07
N ARG A 3 13.35 8.22 17.58
CA ARG A 3 12.79 7.15 16.73
C ARG A 3 11.59 7.72 15.97
N ASN A 4 11.57 7.55 14.64
CA ASN A 4 10.44 7.93 13.80
C ASN A 4 9.27 6.95 14.04
N HIS A 5 8.44 7.26 15.04
CA HIS A 5 7.22 6.50 15.31
C HIS A 5 6.04 7.12 14.56
N LEU A 6 5.35 6.30 13.76
CA LEU A 6 4.08 6.58 13.11
C LEU A 6 3.08 5.52 13.56
N GLU A 7 1.91 5.98 13.93
CA GLU A 7 0.73 5.14 14.16
C GLU A 7 -0.22 5.25 12.97
N GLU A 8 -0.98 4.18 12.71
CA GLU A 8 -1.96 4.06 11.61
C GLU A 8 -3.19 3.29 12.11
N CYS A 9 -4.39 3.89 12.08
CA CYS A 9 -5.59 3.22 12.62
C CYS A 9 -6.93 3.85 12.19
N GLY A 10 -7.85 3.06 11.63
CA GLY A 10 -9.25 3.45 11.37
C GLY A 10 -10.15 3.33 12.61
N SER A 11 -11.36 3.89 12.58
CA SER A 11 -12.41 3.69 13.61
C SER A 11 -13.77 3.60 12.96
N ILE A 12 -14.57 2.59 13.31
CA ILE A 12 -15.95 2.43 12.86
C ILE A 12 -16.86 2.28 14.08
N VAL A 13 -17.90 3.11 14.16
CA VAL A 13 -18.95 3.01 15.18
C VAL A 13 -20.20 2.42 14.54
N SER A 14 -20.70 1.33 15.12
CA SER A 14 -21.92 0.67 14.66
C SER A 14 -23.09 1.65 14.66
N GLN A 15 -24.02 1.49 13.72
CA GLN A 15 -25.10 2.44 13.51
C GLN A 15 -25.94 2.67 14.79
N LYS A 16 -26.19 1.60 15.56
CA LYS A 16 -26.93 1.61 16.83
C LYS A 16 -26.26 2.45 17.93
N GLN A 17 -24.95 2.67 17.86
CA GLN A 17 -24.17 3.41 18.85
C GLN A 17 -23.78 4.83 18.41
N ARG A 18 -24.21 5.25 17.21
CA ARG A 18 -24.02 6.63 16.74
C ARG A 18 -24.87 7.59 17.56
N GLY A 19 -24.46 8.86 17.64
CA GLY A 19 -25.10 9.88 18.50
C GLY A 19 -24.74 9.79 19.99
N GLN A 20 -24.24 8.66 20.49
CA GLN A 20 -23.91 8.45 21.91
C GLN A 20 -22.49 8.90 22.32
N ARG A 21 -21.84 9.72 21.49
CA ARG A 21 -20.46 10.20 21.66
C ARG A 21 -19.39 9.09 21.79
N VAL A 22 -19.70 7.85 21.39
CA VAL A 22 -18.75 6.71 21.41
C VAL A 22 -17.50 7.03 20.60
N GLY A 23 -17.68 7.52 19.36
CA GLY A 23 -16.56 7.93 18.50
C GLY A 23 -15.69 9.01 19.15
N THR A 24 -16.30 9.96 19.86
CA THR A 24 -15.58 11.00 20.61
C THR A 24 -14.76 10.42 21.76
N ARG A 25 -15.30 9.47 22.51
CA ARG A 25 -14.57 8.80 23.61
C ARG A 25 -13.40 7.95 23.09
N LEU A 26 -13.64 7.19 22.01
CA LEU A 26 -12.58 6.45 21.31
C LEU A 26 -11.48 7.39 20.83
N TRP A 27 -11.87 8.54 20.27
CA TRP A 27 -10.93 9.55 19.82
C TRP A 27 -10.08 10.12 20.95
N GLN A 28 -10.68 10.45 22.10
CA GLN A 28 -9.91 10.97 23.24
C GLN A 28 -8.89 9.95 23.76
N ARG A 29 -9.32 8.69 23.96
CA ARG A 29 -8.42 7.60 24.36
C ARG A 29 -7.30 7.37 23.35
N ARG A 30 -7.60 7.50 22.06
CA ARG A 30 -6.60 7.39 21.00
C ARG A 30 -5.58 8.52 21.07
N LYS A 31 -6.00 9.77 21.28
CA LYS A 31 -5.06 10.89 21.44
C LYS A 31 -4.15 10.69 22.66
N GLU A 32 -4.71 10.27 23.79
CA GLU A 32 -3.93 9.93 24.99
C GLU A 32 -2.89 8.85 24.68
N HIS A 33 -3.28 7.80 23.96
CA HIS A 33 -2.38 6.72 23.56
C HIS A 33 -1.29 7.21 22.60
N ILE A 34 -1.64 7.95 21.54
CA ILE A 34 -0.68 8.47 20.55
C ILE A 34 0.36 9.37 21.23
N GLY A 35 -0.09 10.24 22.16
CA GLY A 35 0.77 11.22 22.82
C GLY A 35 1.40 12.16 21.80
N PHE A 36 2.73 12.29 21.83
CA PHE A 36 3.51 13.17 20.94
C PHE A 36 3.98 12.49 19.64
N ARG A 37 3.57 11.25 19.39
CA ARG A 37 3.97 10.51 18.18
C ARG A 37 3.25 11.07 16.96
N ASN A 38 3.86 10.93 15.78
CA ASN A 38 3.16 11.29 14.56
C ASN A 38 2.05 10.26 14.30
N PHE A 39 0.89 10.71 13.83
CA PHE A 39 -0.24 9.85 13.51
C PHE A 39 -0.71 10.18 12.10
N GLY A 40 -0.79 9.15 11.25
CA GLY A 40 -1.21 9.28 9.86
C GLY A 40 -2.57 8.63 9.64
N ILE A 41 -3.33 9.17 8.68
CA ILE A 41 -4.54 8.56 8.17
C ILE A 41 -4.64 8.71 6.64
N PHE A 42 -5.38 7.82 5.99
CA PHE A 42 -5.96 8.03 4.67
C PHE A 42 -7.39 8.56 4.82
N SER A 43 -7.61 9.80 4.40
CA SER A 43 -8.90 10.47 4.45
C SER A 43 -9.56 10.51 3.08
N VAL A 44 -10.71 9.85 2.94
CA VAL A 44 -11.59 10.06 1.78
C VAL A 44 -12.10 11.50 1.73
N GLY A 45 -12.53 11.96 0.55
CA GLY A 45 -12.76 13.39 0.25
C GLY A 45 -13.67 14.12 1.25
N ASP A 46 -14.83 13.56 1.58
CA ASP A 46 -15.80 14.14 2.52
C ASP A 46 -15.33 14.11 3.99
N ARG A 47 -14.24 13.38 4.29
CA ARG A 47 -13.64 13.26 5.62
C ARG A 47 -12.45 14.19 5.84
N VAL A 48 -11.92 14.84 4.80
CA VAL A 48 -10.71 15.70 4.92
C VAL A 48 -10.96 16.86 5.88
N GLU A 49 -12.01 17.66 5.65
CA GLU A 49 -12.35 18.79 6.53
C GLU A 49 -12.72 18.35 7.96
N PRO A 50 -13.56 17.32 8.18
CA PRO A 50 -13.75 16.74 9.51
C PRO A 50 -12.45 16.30 10.20
N ASN A 51 -11.52 15.67 9.48
CA ASN A 51 -10.25 15.21 10.05
C ASN A 51 -9.31 16.38 10.37
N ARG A 52 -9.31 17.45 9.58
CA ARG A 52 -8.60 18.68 9.90
C ARG A 52 -9.04 19.26 11.25
N LYS A 53 -10.34 19.27 11.53
CA LYS A 53 -10.91 19.68 12.83
C LYS A 53 -10.54 18.74 13.99
N LEU A 54 -10.16 17.50 13.69
CA LEU A 54 -9.65 16.56 14.69
C LEU A 54 -8.14 16.72 14.94
N GLY A 55 -7.44 17.56 14.17
CA GLY A 55 -6.02 17.86 14.34
C GLY A 55 -5.11 17.31 13.24
N PHE A 56 -5.65 16.64 12.22
CA PHE A 56 -4.88 16.24 11.04
C PHE A 56 -4.69 17.42 10.10
N THR A 57 -3.73 18.28 10.42
CA THR A 57 -3.51 19.56 9.71
C THR A 57 -2.48 19.46 8.60
N VAL A 58 -1.73 18.35 8.51
CA VAL A 58 -0.71 18.16 7.49
C VAL A 58 -1.26 17.23 6.41
N GLU A 59 -1.61 17.78 5.25
CA GLU A 59 -1.93 17.00 4.05
C GLU A 59 -0.67 16.75 3.23
N SER A 60 -0.61 15.57 2.61
CA SER A 60 0.56 15.10 1.87
C SER A 60 0.14 14.61 0.48
N TRP A 61 0.44 13.37 0.14
CA TRP A 61 0.09 12.73 -1.12
C TRP A 61 -1.27 12.04 -1.09
N LYS A 62 -1.75 11.62 -2.27
CA LYS A 62 -3.02 10.91 -2.45
C LYS A 62 -2.81 9.52 -2.99
N VAL A 63 -3.71 8.62 -2.61
CA VAL A 63 -3.90 7.32 -3.27
C VAL A 63 -5.29 7.19 -3.86
N CYS A 64 -5.42 6.36 -4.87
CA CYS A 64 -6.70 5.89 -5.37
C CYS A 64 -6.85 4.39 -5.13
N HIS A 65 -8.05 3.97 -4.72
CA HIS A 65 -8.44 2.56 -4.72
C HIS A 65 -8.81 2.17 -6.15
N ILE A 66 -8.05 1.22 -6.69
CA ILE A 66 -8.23 0.65 -8.01
C ILE A 66 -8.81 -0.75 -7.84
N SER A 67 -9.83 -1.07 -8.64
CA SER A 67 -10.41 -2.41 -8.69
C SER A 67 -10.73 -2.82 -10.12
N GLY A 68 -10.44 -4.07 -10.46
CA GLY A 68 -10.82 -4.65 -11.75
C GLY A 68 -9.84 -5.68 -12.31
N ILE A 69 -10.00 -6.01 -13.58
CA ILE A 69 -9.16 -7.02 -14.27
C ILE A 69 -8.07 -6.31 -15.05
N ILE A 70 -6.82 -6.75 -14.86
CA ILE A 70 -5.64 -6.26 -15.60
C ILE A 70 -5.30 -7.24 -16.72
N ALA A 71 -5.37 -6.79 -17.97
CA ALA A 71 -4.95 -7.57 -19.12
C ALA A 71 -3.42 -7.55 -19.27
N LEU A 72 -2.74 -8.57 -18.73
CA LEU A 72 -1.27 -8.66 -18.72
C LEU A 72 -0.62 -8.56 -20.10
N ALA A 73 -1.28 -9.06 -21.15
CA ALA A 73 -0.76 -9.01 -22.51
C ALA A 73 -0.56 -7.58 -23.06
N LYS A 74 -1.15 -6.57 -22.40
CA LYS A 74 -1.01 -5.16 -22.78
C LYS A 74 0.16 -4.46 -22.08
N LEU A 75 0.69 -5.04 -21.01
CA LEU A 75 1.78 -4.45 -20.25
C LEU A 75 3.09 -4.64 -20.99
N ASN A 76 3.75 -3.53 -21.34
CA ASN A 76 5.08 -3.58 -21.92
C ASN A 76 6.11 -3.71 -20.79
N VAL A 77 6.68 -4.91 -20.65
CA VAL A 77 7.81 -5.19 -19.75
C VAL A 77 9.05 -5.31 -20.62
N ASP A 78 10.08 -4.53 -20.30
CA ASP A 78 11.35 -4.61 -21.02
C ASP A 78 11.97 -6.00 -20.79
N PRO A 79 12.20 -6.80 -21.86
CA PRO A 79 12.78 -8.13 -21.75
C PRO A 79 14.23 -8.12 -21.26
N ASP A 80 14.95 -6.99 -21.41
CA ASP A 80 16.34 -6.85 -20.95
C ASP A 80 16.46 -6.51 -19.45
N ASN A 81 15.37 -6.68 -18.69
CA ASN A 81 15.38 -6.46 -17.26
C ASN A 81 16.31 -7.47 -16.56
N THR A 82 17.54 -7.05 -16.29
CA THR A 82 18.64 -7.85 -15.72
C THR A 82 18.41 -8.33 -14.26
N VAL A 83 17.18 -8.26 -13.77
CA VAL A 83 16.79 -8.59 -12.40
C VAL A 83 16.30 -10.03 -12.28
N SER A 84 16.73 -10.71 -11.22
CA SER A 84 16.19 -12.01 -10.84
C SER A 84 14.93 -11.81 -9.99
N VAL A 85 13.84 -12.54 -10.27
CA VAL A 85 12.62 -12.48 -9.46
C VAL A 85 12.39 -13.83 -8.81
N ILE A 86 12.54 -13.86 -7.49
CA ILE A 86 12.50 -15.08 -6.66
C ILE A 86 11.43 -14.98 -5.56
N PRO A 87 10.94 -16.10 -5.03
CA PRO A 87 10.07 -16.10 -3.86
C PRO A 87 10.75 -15.49 -2.62
N SER A 88 9.97 -14.85 -1.76
CA SER A 88 10.52 -14.19 -0.56
C SER A 88 11.15 -15.12 0.47
N TYR A 89 10.81 -16.42 0.47
CA TYR A 89 11.40 -17.39 1.41
C TYR A 89 12.87 -17.69 1.09
N ASP A 90 13.33 -17.38 -0.12
CA ASP A 90 14.73 -17.48 -0.52
C ASP A 90 15.54 -16.22 -0.15
N VAL A 91 14.90 -15.23 0.48
CA VAL A 91 15.51 -13.94 0.85
C VAL A 91 15.49 -13.77 2.38
N PRO A 92 16.62 -13.41 3.02
CA PRO A 92 16.62 -13.11 4.45
C PRO A 92 15.65 -11.97 4.79
N PHE A 93 14.70 -12.22 5.71
CA PHE A 93 13.65 -11.25 6.05
C PHE A 93 14.18 -9.86 6.43
N HIS A 94 15.34 -9.77 7.08
CA HIS A 94 15.94 -8.49 7.47
C HIS A 94 16.32 -7.62 6.27
N ARG A 95 16.73 -8.22 5.14
CA ARG A 95 17.03 -7.49 3.88
C ARG A 95 15.74 -6.93 3.28
N LEU A 96 14.69 -7.73 3.27
CA LEU A 96 13.36 -7.28 2.80
C LEU A 96 12.80 -6.16 3.67
N LEU A 97 12.91 -6.29 4.99
CA LEU A 97 12.50 -5.25 5.94
C LEU A 97 13.30 -3.96 5.76
N GLN A 98 14.61 -4.05 5.48
CA GLN A 98 15.44 -2.88 5.19
C GLN A 98 14.93 -2.14 3.96
N TYR A 99 14.70 -2.85 2.85
CA TYR A 99 14.15 -2.26 1.62
C TYR A 99 12.76 -1.63 1.84
N ASP A 100 11.87 -2.33 2.57
CA ASP A 100 10.56 -1.79 2.94
C ASP A 100 10.67 -0.50 3.78
N THR A 101 11.62 -0.47 4.73
CA THR A 101 11.87 0.67 5.60
C THR A 101 12.39 1.88 4.82
N GLU A 102 13.20 1.66 3.79
CA GLU A 102 13.67 2.74 2.92
C GLU A 102 12.52 3.44 2.20
N ILE A 103 11.47 2.70 1.82
CA ILE A 103 10.28 3.25 1.16
C ILE A 103 9.32 3.85 2.18
N HIS A 104 8.94 3.08 3.21
CA HIS A 104 7.95 3.49 4.21
C HIS A 104 8.50 4.50 5.24
N ARG A 105 9.82 4.72 5.26
CA ARG A 105 10.58 5.57 6.19
C ARG A 105 10.49 5.17 7.66
N ILE A 106 9.83 4.05 7.95
CA ILE A 106 9.56 3.55 9.30
C ILE A 106 9.65 2.04 9.28
N GLU A 107 10.46 1.51 10.19
CA GLU A 107 10.58 0.07 10.37
C GLU A 107 9.27 -0.49 10.92
N ARG A 108 8.62 -1.35 10.13
CA ARG A 108 7.32 -1.93 10.42
C ARG A 108 7.34 -3.47 10.41
N GLY A 109 8.41 -4.06 10.95
CA GLY A 109 8.66 -5.50 10.88
C GLY A 109 7.53 -6.39 11.42
N LYS A 110 6.84 -5.97 12.49
CA LYS A 110 5.68 -6.71 13.02
C LYS A 110 4.52 -6.74 12.03
N PHE A 111 4.19 -5.59 11.45
CA PHE A 111 3.16 -5.47 10.42
C PHE A 111 3.54 -6.30 9.20
N LEU A 112 4.77 -6.14 8.70
CA LEU A 112 5.23 -6.82 7.50
C LEU A 112 5.19 -8.34 7.69
N ARG A 113 5.67 -8.89 8.81
CA ARG A 113 5.56 -10.34 9.07
C ARG A 113 4.11 -10.82 9.04
N ALA A 114 3.23 -10.16 9.80
CA ALA A 114 1.82 -10.54 9.84
C ALA A 114 1.12 -10.41 8.46
N TRP A 115 1.57 -9.46 7.65
CA TRP A 115 1.06 -9.25 6.30
C TRP A 115 1.52 -10.33 5.33
N LEU A 116 2.79 -10.73 5.38
CA LEU A 116 3.36 -11.74 4.49
C LEU A 116 2.93 -13.18 4.86
N ASP A 117 2.59 -13.43 6.12
CA ASP A 117 2.24 -14.76 6.65
C ASP A 117 0.75 -15.15 6.45
N LYS A 118 -0.07 -14.30 5.83
CA LYS A 118 -1.47 -14.63 5.57
C LYS A 118 -1.59 -15.84 4.62
N LYS A 119 -2.63 -16.65 4.81
CA LYS A 119 -2.93 -17.76 3.87
C LYS A 119 -3.13 -17.24 2.45
N PHE A 120 -2.72 -18.04 1.47
CA PHE A 120 -2.81 -17.74 0.04
C PHE A 120 -2.08 -16.45 -0.37
N THR A 121 -0.99 -16.14 0.33
CA THR A 121 -0.09 -15.03 0.00
C THR A 121 1.07 -15.52 -0.85
N LEU A 122 1.31 -14.84 -1.96
CA LEU A 122 2.54 -14.97 -2.74
C LEU A 122 3.33 -13.66 -2.65
N THR A 123 4.59 -13.78 -2.26
CA THR A 123 5.52 -12.66 -2.21
C THR A 123 6.71 -12.94 -3.12
N LEU A 124 6.99 -12.01 -4.02
CA LEU A 124 8.11 -12.06 -4.95
C LEU A 124 9.07 -10.89 -4.70
N VAL A 125 10.36 -11.15 -4.76
CA VAL A 125 11.43 -10.18 -4.59
C VAL A 125 12.23 -10.08 -5.88
N ALA A 126 12.44 -8.86 -6.37
CA ALA A 126 13.32 -8.55 -7.48
C ALA A 126 14.71 -8.20 -6.94
N SER A 127 15.73 -8.87 -7.44
CA SER A 127 17.14 -8.66 -7.08
C SER A 127 17.96 -8.27 -8.29
N SER A 128 18.86 -7.29 -8.13
CA SER A 128 19.84 -6.93 -9.16
C SER A 128 20.87 -8.05 -9.37
N ARG A 129 21.71 -7.93 -10.41
CA ARG A 129 22.85 -8.85 -10.61
C ARG A 129 23.84 -8.85 -9.44
N ALA A 130 23.91 -7.76 -8.69
CA ALA A 130 24.76 -7.63 -7.51
C ALA A 130 24.15 -8.28 -6.24
N GLY A 131 22.89 -8.75 -6.32
CA GLY A 131 22.18 -9.36 -5.19
C GLY A 131 21.46 -8.37 -4.28
N ASP A 132 21.34 -7.10 -4.69
CA ASP A 132 20.56 -6.10 -3.96
C ASP A 132 19.07 -6.19 -4.30
N ILE A 133 18.22 -6.04 -3.29
CA ILE A 133 16.78 -5.96 -3.49
C ILE A 133 16.48 -4.62 -4.16
N VAL A 134 15.85 -4.69 -5.33
CA VAL A 134 15.45 -3.52 -6.13
C VAL A 134 13.94 -3.40 -6.27
N GLY A 135 13.20 -4.29 -5.61
CA GLY A 135 11.75 -4.28 -5.57
C GLY A 135 11.20 -5.53 -4.92
N TYR A 136 9.95 -5.46 -4.48
CA TYR A 136 9.19 -6.63 -4.09
C TYR A 136 7.69 -6.36 -4.22
N GLY A 137 6.93 -7.41 -4.34
CA GLY A 137 5.48 -7.29 -4.33
C GLY A 137 4.80 -8.51 -3.75
N VAL A 138 3.59 -8.28 -3.28
CA VAL A 138 2.76 -9.26 -2.59
C VAL A 138 1.40 -9.30 -3.26
N ILE A 139 0.91 -10.51 -3.52
CA ILE A 139 -0.48 -10.76 -3.90
C ILE A 139 -1.11 -11.70 -2.87
N GLN A 140 -2.22 -11.27 -2.28
CA GLN A 140 -3.02 -12.05 -1.34
C GLN A 140 -4.31 -12.46 -2.05
N ARG A 141 -4.56 -13.77 -2.16
CA ARG A 141 -5.78 -14.26 -2.79
C ARG A 141 -6.96 -14.20 -1.83
N GLY A 142 -8.05 -13.58 -2.27
CA GLY A 142 -9.30 -13.48 -1.53
C GLY A 142 -10.44 -14.19 -2.24
N ALA A 143 -11.59 -14.31 -1.57
CA ALA A 143 -12.77 -14.97 -2.14
C ALA A 143 -13.44 -14.15 -3.26
N LYS A 144 -13.29 -12.82 -3.25
CA LYS A 144 -13.92 -11.90 -4.21
C LYS A 144 -12.91 -11.21 -5.13
N CYS A 145 -11.76 -10.86 -4.59
CA CYS A 145 -10.68 -10.21 -5.30
C CYS A 145 -9.33 -10.62 -4.70
N ASN A 146 -8.27 -10.46 -5.50
CA ASN A 146 -6.90 -10.53 -5.04
C ASN A 146 -6.43 -9.13 -4.68
N ILE A 147 -5.62 -9.04 -3.64
CA ILE A 147 -5.05 -7.77 -3.20
C ILE A 147 -3.59 -7.74 -3.55
N ILE A 148 -3.18 -6.72 -4.30
CA ILE A 148 -1.78 -6.41 -4.53
C ILE A 148 -1.41 -5.30 -3.57
N ALA A 149 -0.66 -5.64 -2.53
CA ALA A 149 -0.13 -4.70 -1.56
C ALA A 149 0.88 -5.43 -0.65
N PRO A 150 2.08 -4.89 -0.41
CA PRO A 150 2.67 -3.79 -1.18
C PRO A 150 3.13 -4.26 -2.56
N LEU A 151 3.35 -3.31 -3.47
CA LEU A 151 4.07 -3.52 -4.72
C LEU A 151 4.99 -2.32 -4.95
N TYR A 152 6.28 -2.56 -4.74
CA TYR A 152 7.34 -1.58 -4.76
C TYR A 152 8.46 -1.97 -5.73
N GLY A 153 9.12 -0.99 -6.32
CA GLY A 153 10.29 -1.22 -7.15
C GLY A 153 11.04 0.07 -7.47
N ASP A 154 12.34 -0.04 -7.71
CA ASP A 154 13.22 1.12 -7.96
C ASP A 154 12.99 1.77 -9.32
N SER A 155 12.24 1.13 -10.22
CA SER A 155 11.84 1.69 -11.50
C SER A 155 10.46 1.18 -11.95
N PRO A 156 9.77 1.92 -12.85
CA PRO A 156 8.52 1.46 -13.46
C PRO A 156 8.63 0.06 -14.09
N ASN A 157 9.78 -0.29 -14.68
CA ASN A 157 9.98 -1.59 -15.29
C ASN A 157 10.04 -2.73 -14.26
N ILE A 158 10.70 -2.52 -13.11
CA ILE A 158 10.73 -3.50 -12.02
C ILE A 158 9.32 -3.71 -11.46
N ILE A 159 8.57 -2.62 -11.24
CA ILE A 159 7.18 -2.67 -10.78
C ILE A 159 6.33 -3.50 -11.75
N LYS A 160 6.39 -3.22 -13.06
CA LYS A 160 5.65 -3.98 -14.08
C LYS A 160 6.06 -5.45 -14.14
N THR A 161 7.36 -5.74 -14.04
CA THR A 161 7.89 -7.12 -14.00
C THR A 161 7.32 -7.90 -12.82
N LEU A 162 7.32 -7.30 -11.63
CA LEU A 162 6.73 -7.90 -10.42
C LEU A 162 5.22 -8.07 -10.57
N LEU A 163 4.51 -7.06 -11.07
CA LEU A 163 3.06 -7.10 -11.30
C LEU A 163 2.66 -8.27 -12.19
N VAL A 164 3.29 -8.40 -13.37
CA VAL A 164 3.04 -9.50 -14.31
C VAL A 164 3.29 -10.85 -13.62
N LYS A 165 4.45 -11.01 -12.98
CA LYS A 165 4.84 -12.26 -12.31
C LYS A 165 3.95 -12.64 -11.13
N LEU A 166 3.37 -11.67 -10.42
CA LEU A 166 2.43 -11.90 -9.33
C LEU A 166 1.07 -12.36 -9.88
N ILE A 167 0.50 -11.61 -10.82
CA ILE A 167 -0.82 -11.92 -11.38
C ILE A 167 -0.80 -13.25 -12.15
N SER A 168 0.22 -13.52 -12.97
CA SER A 168 0.34 -14.79 -13.69
C SER A 168 0.39 -16.02 -12.77
N ARG A 169 0.86 -15.86 -11.53
CA ARG A 169 0.92 -16.95 -10.54
C ARG A 169 -0.30 -17.03 -9.63
N ALA A 170 -1.11 -15.97 -9.55
CA ALA A 170 -2.32 -15.93 -8.72
C ALA A 170 -3.57 -16.51 -9.42
N SER A 171 -3.46 -16.89 -10.70
CA SER A 171 -4.51 -17.34 -11.64
C SER A 171 -5.09 -16.22 -12.52
N ASN A 172 -5.40 -16.54 -13.78
CA ASN A 172 -5.74 -15.57 -14.81
C ASN A 172 -7.21 -15.11 -14.69
N GLY A 173 -7.44 -13.81 -14.53
CA GLY A 173 -8.76 -13.19 -14.68
C GLY A 173 -9.50 -12.84 -13.39
N GLU A 174 -8.84 -12.91 -12.22
CA GLU A 174 -9.43 -12.48 -10.95
C GLU A 174 -9.37 -10.94 -10.81
N VAL A 175 -10.37 -10.36 -10.12
CA VAL A 175 -10.41 -8.93 -9.80
C VAL A 175 -9.20 -8.59 -8.91
N ILE A 176 -8.44 -7.57 -9.28
CA ILE A 176 -7.32 -7.03 -8.52
C ILE A 176 -7.76 -5.76 -7.81
N ASP A 177 -7.52 -5.71 -6.50
CA ASP A 177 -7.65 -4.52 -5.67
C ASP A 177 -6.27 -4.01 -5.24
N MET A 178 -6.05 -2.71 -5.37
CA MET A 178 -4.83 -2.04 -4.91
C MET A 178 -5.06 -0.56 -4.59
N TRP A 179 -4.19 0.00 -3.76
CA TRP A 179 -4.16 1.43 -3.43
C TRP A 179 -2.88 2.04 -3.99
N ALA A 180 -3.02 2.85 -5.02
CA ALA A 180 -1.90 3.35 -5.80
C ALA A 180 -1.77 4.87 -5.65
N PRO A 181 -0.55 5.45 -5.57
CA PRO A 181 -0.37 6.89 -5.66
C PRO A 181 -0.97 7.44 -6.96
N VAL A 182 -1.74 8.54 -6.88
CA VAL A 182 -2.43 9.12 -8.04
C VAL A 182 -1.46 9.51 -9.17
N GLY A 183 -0.23 9.90 -8.81
CA GLY A 183 0.84 10.27 -9.75
C GLY A 183 1.69 9.11 -10.27
N SER A 184 1.37 7.85 -9.98
CA SER A 184 2.15 6.71 -10.45
C SER A 184 2.06 6.53 -11.97
N GLU A 185 3.18 6.60 -12.68
CA GLU A 185 3.23 6.40 -14.14
C GLU A 185 2.71 5.02 -14.56
N VAL A 186 3.07 3.99 -13.79
CA VAL A 186 2.61 2.62 -14.04
C VAL A 186 1.10 2.50 -13.87
N LEU A 187 0.51 3.21 -12.88
CA LEU A 187 -0.94 3.26 -12.73
C LEU A 187 -1.62 3.90 -13.95
N GLN A 188 -1.08 5.03 -14.43
CA GLN A 188 -1.65 5.72 -15.60
C GLN A 188 -1.61 4.83 -16.85
N GLU A 189 -0.49 4.12 -17.07
CA GLU A 189 -0.37 3.10 -18.12
C GLU A 189 -1.46 2.02 -17.97
N LEU A 190 -1.61 1.45 -16.77
CA LEU A 190 -2.61 0.42 -16.48
C LEU A 190 -4.04 0.87 -16.75
N LEU A 191 -4.43 2.05 -16.27
CA LEU A 191 -5.76 2.61 -16.50
C LEU A 191 -6.01 2.87 -17.98
N SER A 192 -5.01 3.40 -18.70
CA SER A 192 -5.13 3.69 -20.13
C SER A 192 -5.33 2.43 -20.98
N GLN A 193 -4.67 1.32 -20.63
CA GLN A 193 -4.71 0.06 -21.37
C GLN A 193 -5.93 -0.81 -21.00
N ASN A 194 -6.52 -0.59 -19.82
CA ASN A 194 -7.59 -1.42 -19.23
C ASN A 194 -8.88 -0.64 -18.95
N LYS A 195 -9.18 0.42 -19.72
CA LYS A 195 -10.33 1.32 -19.49
C LYS A 195 -11.68 0.63 -19.27
N SER A 196 -11.92 -0.53 -19.91
CA SER A 196 -13.17 -1.28 -19.79
C SER A 196 -13.22 -2.21 -18.57
N THR A 197 -12.08 -2.56 -17.99
CA THR A 197 -11.98 -3.61 -16.96
C THR A 197 -11.37 -3.16 -15.65
N LEU A 198 -10.68 -2.02 -15.61
CA LEU A 198 -10.00 -1.46 -14.43
C LEU A 198 -10.56 -0.07 -14.13
N LYS A 199 -10.97 0.17 -12.88
CA LYS A 199 -11.62 1.43 -12.48
C LYS A 199 -10.98 2.01 -11.22
N VAL A 200 -10.92 3.33 -11.18
CA VAL A 200 -10.72 4.10 -9.95
C VAL A 200 -12.06 4.17 -9.22
N LEU A 201 -12.10 3.72 -7.97
CA LEU A 201 -13.33 3.75 -7.16
C LEU A 201 -13.44 5.05 -6.35
N TYR A 202 -12.38 5.41 -5.65
CA TYR A 202 -12.28 6.66 -4.89
C TYR A 202 -10.82 7.02 -4.61
N GLU A 203 -10.61 8.28 -4.25
CA GLU A 203 -9.32 8.79 -3.78
C GLU A 203 -9.32 8.98 -2.25
N SER A 204 -8.14 8.88 -1.65
CA SER A 204 -7.90 9.22 -0.25
C SER A 204 -6.64 10.06 -0.12
N THR A 205 -6.73 11.15 0.63
CA THR A 205 -5.62 12.03 0.96
C THR A 205 -4.89 11.49 2.19
N ARG A 206 -3.58 11.36 2.12
CA ARG A 206 -2.74 11.08 3.29
C ARG A 206 -2.66 12.34 4.15
N MET A 207 -3.04 12.22 5.41
CA MET A 207 -3.02 13.32 6.39
C MET A 207 -2.27 12.91 7.65
N PHE A 208 -1.60 13.86 8.30
CA PHE A 208 -0.85 13.66 9.55
C PHE A 208 -1.17 14.73 10.61
N PHE A 209 -0.89 14.39 11.86
CA PHE A 209 -1.00 15.31 13.00
C PHE A 209 0.12 16.36 13.08
N HIS A 210 1.38 15.95 12.91
CA HIS A 210 2.50 16.81 13.33
C HIS A 210 3.45 17.14 12.20
N ARG A 211 3.76 16.16 11.35
CA ARG A 211 4.71 16.35 10.25
C ARG A 211 4.38 15.41 9.11
N ASP A 212 4.81 15.82 7.93
CA ASP A 212 4.72 14.98 6.75
C ASP A 212 5.71 13.80 6.83
N MET A 213 5.37 12.71 6.15
CA MET A 213 6.22 11.56 5.92
C MET A 213 6.49 11.43 4.42
N VAL A 214 7.59 12.03 3.98
CA VAL A 214 7.98 12.02 2.56
C VAL A 214 8.49 10.63 2.17
N VAL A 215 7.72 9.97 1.32
CA VAL A 215 8.02 8.64 0.76
C VAL A 215 8.35 8.77 -0.74
N PRO A 216 9.17 7.86 -1.32
CA PRO A 216 9.47 7.88 -2.75
C PRO A 216 8.29 7.32 -3.55
N LEU A 217 7.31 8.18 -3.88
CA LEU A 217 6.05 7.78 -4.54
C LEU A 217 6.28 7.12 -5.90
N GLU A 218 7.34 7.50 -6.60
CA GLU A 218 7.78 6.93 -7.87
C GLU A 218 8.13 5.44 -7.76
N LYS A 219 8.48 4.96 -6.55
CA LYS A 219 8.79 3.55 -6.28
C LYS A 219 7.58 2.72 -5.89
N ILE A 220 6.39 3.32 -5.87
CA ILE A 220 5.19 2.72 -5.29
C ILE A 220 4.10 2.57 -6.35
N LEU A 221 3.67 1.33 -6.59
CA LEU A 221 2.41 1.07 -7.30
C LEU A 221 1.29 0.68 -6.35
N ALA A 222 1.58 -0.09 -5.30
CA ALA A 222 0.56 -0.43 -4.31
C ALA A 222 1.08 -0.30 -2.88
N ILE A 223 0.36 0.42 -2.04
CA ILE A 223 0.68 0.55 -0.61
C ILE A 223 0.06 -0.58 0.20
N ALA A 224 0.78 -1.05 1.21
CA ALA A 224 0.20 -1.81 2.32
C ALA A 224 0.13 -0.91 3.55
N SER A 225 -1.01 -0.88 4.22
CA SER A 225 -1.23 -0.13 5.47
C SER A 225 -2.21 -0.90 6.34
N ALA A 226 -2.11 -0.73 7.66
CA ALA A 226 -3.08 -1.29 8.60
C ALA A 226 -4.46 -0.61 8.51
N GLU A 227 -4.56 0.56 7.86
CA GLU A 227 -5.82 1.28 7.64
C GLU A 227 -6.60 0.77 6.44
N ILE A 228 -5.90 0.13 5.51
CA ILE A 228 -6.48 -0.44 4.30
C ILE A 228 -7.01 -1.82 4.67
N MET A 229 -8.33 -1.94 4.77
CA MET A 229 -8.98 -3.22 4.99
C MET A 229 -9.16 -3.95 3.65
N PRO A 230 -8.61 -5.17 3.52
CA PRO A 230 -9.01 -6.12 2.49
C PRO A 230 -10.53 -6.29 2.39
N CYS A 231 -11.03 -6.53 1.18
CA CYS A 231 -12.40 -6.98 0.91
C CYS A 231 -12.85 -8.18 1.77
#